data_AF-A0A449IKI3-F1
#
_entry.id   AF-A0A449IKI3-F1
#
_cell.length_a   1.000
_cell.length_b   1.000
_cell.length_c   1.000
_cell.angle_alpha   90.00
_cell.angle_beta   90.00
_cell.angle_gamma   90.00
#
_symmetry.space_group_name_H-M   'P 1'
#
loop_
_entity.id
_entity.type
_entity.pdbx_description
1 polymer ?
#
loop_
_entity_poly.entity_id
_entity_poly.type
_entity_poly.pdbx_seq_one_letter_code
_entity_poly.pdbx_strand_id
1 'polypeptide(L)'
;MGDTCALSNNVSHNVPINIFVSLPGGITDSNGASITRKPLLTSGQGTELFQPSRYVDGKTGVLHFEIEKKYVNEMLDQEGTYKGNVTVIWDSEV
;
A
#
# COMPACT_ATOMS: atom_id res chain seq x y z
N MET A 1 -13.87 6.42 6.93
CA MET A 1 -12.61 5.81 6.45
C MET A 1 -12.38 6.34 5.04
N GLY A 2 -11.19 6.84 4.74
CA GLY A 2 -10.85 7.40 3.42
C GLY A 2 -10.37 6.31 2.45
N ASP A 3 -9.46 6.66 1.56
CA ASP A 3 -8.90 5.78 0.52
C ASP A 3 -7.80 4.81 1.01
N THR A 4 -7.84 4.43 2.29
CA THR A 4 -6.84 3.58 2.94
C THR A 4 -7.50 2.46 3.73
N CYS A 5 -6.78 1.35 3.88
CA CYS A 5 -7.17 0.29 4.81
C CYS A 5 -7.01 0.76 6.27
N ALA A 6 -7.55 -0.01 7.21
CA ALA A 6 -7.38 0.26 8.63
C ALA A 6 -7.15 -1.03 9.43
N LEU A 7 -6.48 -0.88 10.57
CA LEU A 7 -6.40 -1.88 11.62
C LEU A 7 -7.39 -1.52 12.73
N SER A 8 -7.95 -2.52 13.39
CA SER A 8 -8.84 -2.32 14.54
C SER A 8 -8.45 -3.18 15.73
N ASN A 9 -8.76 -2.71 16.94
CA ASN A 9 -8.60 -3.46 18.17
C ASN A 9 -9.95 -3.98 18.72
N ASN A 10 -9.93 -4.62 19.89
CA ASN A 10 -11.09 -5.21 20.56
C ASN A 10 -12.10 -4.16 21.09
N VAL A 11 -11.73 -2.88 21.20
CA VAL A 11 -12.63 -1.79 21.60
C VAL A 11 -13.13 -0.97 20.40
N SER A 12 -13.00 -1.52 19.19
CA SER A 12 -13.42 -0.88 17.92
C SER A 12 -12.69 0.44 17.61
N HIS A 13 -11.50 0.66 18.18
CA HIS A 13 -10.65 1.78 17.76
C HIS A 13 -9.98 1.44 16.43
N ASN A 14 -10.16 2.32 15.44
CA ASN A 14 -9.68 2.12 14.08
C ASN A 14 -8.52 3.07 13.76
N VAL A 15 -7.42 2.50 13.26
CA VAL A 15 -6.21 3.24 12.87
C VAL A 15 -5.94 3.01 11.38
N PRO A 16 -5.86 4.06 10.55
CA PRO A 16 -5.56 3.89 9.14
C PRO A 16 -4.12 3.40 8.93
N ILE A 17 -3.94 2.57 7.91
CA ILE A 17 -2.64 2.06 7.46
C ILE A 17 -2.40 2.51 6.02
N ASN A 18 -1.31 3.23 5.82
CA ASN A 18 -0.85 3.63 4.50
C ASN A 18 -0.07 2.48 3.88
N ILE A 19 -0.42 2.14 2.64
CA ILE A 19 0.24 1.07 1.89
C ILE A 19 0.90 1.71 0.67
N PHE A 20 2.16 1.37 0.44
CA PHE A 20 2.88 1.82 -0.75
C PHE A 20 3.53 0.65 -1.46
N VAL A 21 3.80 0.81 -2.75
CA VAL A 21 4.55 -0.15 -3.54
C VAL A 21 5.83 0.46 -4.11
N SER A 22 6.89 -0.33 -4.16
CA SER A 22 8.08 -0.05 -4.96
C SER A 22 8.33 -1.22 -5.89
N LEU A 23 8.42 -0.95 -7.19
CA LEU A 23 8.61 -1.97 -8.21
C LEU A 23 10.04 -1.91 -8.76
N PRO A 24 10.59 -3.04 -9.23
CA PRO A 24 11.93 -3.08 -9.78
C PRO A 24 12.04 -2.23 -11.04
N GLY A 25 13.25 -1.72 -11.28
CA GLY A 25 13.55 -0.93 -12.48
C GLY A 25 13.31 -1.71 -13.76
N GLY A 26 12.42 -1.20 -14.60
CA GLY A 26 11.88 -1.86 -15.79
C GLY A 26 10.37 -2.03 -15.74
N ILE A 27 9.72 -1.67 -14.62
CA ILE A 27 8.29 -1.39 -14.53
C ILE A 27 8.10 0.10 -14.22
N THR A 28 7.19 0.76 -14.93
CA THR A 28 6.90 2.19 -14.79
C THR A 28 5.40 2.46 -14.75
N ASP A 29 5.00 3.67 -14.35
CA ASP A 29 3.61 4.11 -14.53
C ASP A 29 3.33 4.46 -16.00
N SER A 30 2.11 4.92 -16.26
CA SER A 30 1.64 5.41 -17.56
C SER A 30 2.47 6.58 -18.11
N ASN A 31 3.16 7.33 -17.26
CA ASN A 31 4.05 8.43 -17.66
C ASN A 31 5.51 7.99 -17.84
N GLY A 32 5.81 6.71 -17.68
CA GLY A 32 7.18 6.18 -17.75
C GLY A 32 8.02 6.45 -16.50
N ALA A 33 7.42 6.93 -15.41
CA ALA A 33 8.14 7.18 -14.17
C ALA A 33 8.40 5.88 -13.39
N SER A 34 9.53 5.83 -12.69
CA SER A 34 9.86 4.70 -11.82
C SER A 34 8.92 4.66 -10.61
N ILE A 35 8.48 3.46 -10.24
CA ILE A 35 7.55 3.25 -9.12
C ILE A 35 8.34 3.08 -7.82
N THR A 36 8.48 4.18 -7.06
CA THR A 36 9.12 4.16 -5.73
C THR A 36 8.15 4.72 -4.71
N ARG A 37 7.85 3.92 -3.68
CA ARG A 37 6.88 4.24 -2.61
C ARG A 37 5.59 4.90 -3.15
N LYS A 38 5.04 4.37 -4.25
CA LYS A 38 3.78 4.83 -4.84
C LYS A 38 2.62 4.39 -3.94
N PRO A 39 1.70 5.29 -3.53
CA PRO A 39 0.55 4.91 -2.69
C PRO A 39 -0.34 3.89 -3.40
N LEU A 40 -0.79 2.87 -2.66
CA LEU A 40 -1.86 1.96 -3.09
C LEU A 40 -3.15 2.39 -2.39
N LEU A 41 -3.98 3.15 -3.09
CA LEU A 41 -5.27 3.63 -2.59
C LEU A 41 -6.36 2.60 -2.88
N THR A 42 -7.35 2.48 -2.00
CA THR A 42 -8.49 1.57 -2.22
C THR A 42 -9.34 1.95 -3.43
N SER A 43 -9.27 3.22 -3.85
CA SER A 43 -9.90 3.74 -5.06
C SER A 43 -9.15 3.35 -6.35
N GLY A 44 -7.90 2.87 -6.25
CA GLY A 44 -7.03 2.60 -7.39
C GLY A 44 -6.40 3.85 -8.02
N GLN A 45 -6.68 5.04 -7.49
CA GLN A 45 -6.19 6.30 -8.05
C GLN A 45 -4.65 6.35 -8.05
N GLY A 46 -4.08 6.68 -9.22
CA GLY A 46 -2.66 6.77 -9.45
C GLY A 46 -1.97 5.42 -9.68
N THR A 47 -2.69 4.30 -9.62
CA THR A 47 -2.17 2.94 -9.81
C THR A 47 -2.97 2.19 -10.86
N GLU A 48 -3.55 2.92 -11.81
CA GLU A 48 -4.43 2.38 -12.84
C GLU A 48 -3.68 1.50 -13.84
N LEU A 49 -2.42 1.84 -14.12
CA LEU A 49 -1.57 1.10 -15.04
C LEU A 49 -0.11 1.12 -14.60
N PHE A 50 0.46 -0.08 -14.48
CA PHE A 50 1.89 -0.29 -14.47
C PHE A 50 2.28 -1.09 -15.71
N GLN A 51 3.31 -0.64 -16.40
CA GLN A 51 3.72 -1.20 -17.68
C GLN A 51 5.22 -1.53 -17.70
N PRO A 52 5.62 -2.62 -18.37
CA PRO A 52 7.02 -2.90 -18.61
C PRO A 52 7.65 -1.82 -19.51
N SER A 53 8.79 -1.27 -19.11
CA SER A 53 9.64 -0.41 -19.95
C SER A 53 10.83 -1.17 -20.54
N ARG A 54 11.16 -2.33 -19.98
CA ARG A 54 12.16 -3.28 -20.49
C ARG A 54 11.93 -4.64 -19.84
N TYR A 55 12.61 -5.67 -20.33
CA TYR A 55 12.58 -6.99 -19.71
C TYR A 55 13.04 -6.94 -18.25
N VAL A 56 12.23 -7.54 -17.36
CA VAL A 56 12.51 -7.68 -15.93
C VAL A 56 12.41 -9.16 -15.59
N ASP A 57 13.52 -9.74 -15.15
CA ASP A 57 13.57 -11.14 -14.74
C ASP A 57 13.71 -11.27 -13.23
N GLY A 58 12.69 -11.84 -12.58
CA GLY A 58 12.73 -12.26 -11.18
C GLY A 58 13.04 -11.17 -10.14
N LYS A 59 12.95 -9.88 -10.50
CA LYS A 59 13.30 -8.80 -9.56
C LYS A 59 12.17 -8.53 -8.58
N THR A 60 12.52 -8.40 -7.31
CA THR A 60 11.58 -8.22 -6.21
C THR A 60 10.91 -6.84 -6.22
N GLY A 61 9.59 -6.82 -6.03
CA GLY A 61 8.84 -5.64 -5.61
C GLY A 61 8.64 -5.63 -4.09
N VAL A 62 8.44 -4.45 -3.50
CA VAL A 62 8.28 -4.27 -2.05
C VAL A 62 6.96 -3.56 -1.75
N LEU A 63 6.15 -4.15 -0.87
CA LEU A 63 5.04 -3.47 -0.22
C LEU A 63 5.52 -2.85 1.09
N HIS A 64 5.23 -1.57 1.26
CA HIS A 64 5.54 -0.80 2.47
C HIS A 64 4.25 -0.59 3.24
N PHE A 65 4.27 -0.93 4.52
CA PHE A 65 3.15 -0.72 5.43
C PHE A 65 3.56 0.33 6.45
N GLU A 66 2.78 1.41 6.56
CA GLU A 66 3.11 2.53 7.44
C GLU A 66 1.88 2.99 8.22
N ILE A 67 2.08 3.22 9.51
CA ILE A 67 1.12 3.90 10.38
C ILE A 67 1.76 5.23 10.76
N GLU A 68 1.07 6.34 10.51
CA GLU A 68 1.61 7.65 10.88
C GLU A 68 1.77 7.78 12.39
N LYS A 69 2.83 8.50 12.82
CA LYS A 69 3.17 8.70 14.24
C LYS A 69 1.98 9.14 15.09
N LYS A 70 1.10 10.01 14.58
CA LYS A 70 -0.07 10.49 15.32
C LYS A 70 -1.00 9.33 15.73
N TYR A 71 -1.24 8.38 14.83
CA TYR A 71 -2.07 7.22 15.12
C TYR A 71 -1.34 6.20 15.98
N VAL A 72 -0.02 6.07 15.84
CA VAL A 72 0.78 5.24 16.77
C VAL A 72 0.65 5.76 18.19
N ASN A 73 0.66 7.08 18.42
CA ASN A 73 0.44 7.64 19.75
C ASN A 73 -0.97 7.27 20.27
N GLU A 74 -2.00 7.38 19.44
CA GLU A 74 -3.36 6.97 19.80
C GLU A 74 -3.45 5.46 20.13
N MET A 75 -2.66 4.62 19.46
CA MET A 75 -2.58 3.18 19.77
C MET A 75 -1.98 2.90 21.14
N LEU A 76 -1.05 3.75 21.62
CA LEU A 76 -0.42 3.57 22.93
C LEU A 76 -1.37 3.88 24.09
N ASP A 77 -2.37 4.75 23.86
CA ASP A 77 -3.39 5.11 24.85
C ASP A 77 -4.55 4.09 24.89
N GLN A 78 -4.52 3.06 24.04
CA GLN A 78 -5.61 2.10 23.87
C GLN A 78 -5.11 0.68 24.15
N GLU A 79 -5.87 -0.07 24.94
CA GLU A 79 -5.53 -1.47 25.21
C GLU A 79 -5.85 -2.37 24.00
N GLY A 80 -5.13 -3.49 23.88
CA GLY A 80 -5.44 -4.57 22.95
C GLY A 80 -4.47 -4.73 21.78
N THR A 81 -4.83 -5.64 20.87
CA THR A 81 -4.04 -5.96 19.67
C THR A 81 -4.76 -5.48 18.42
N TYR A 82 -4.07 -4.69 17.61
CA TYR A 82 -4.58 -4.21 16.33
C TYR A 82 -4.43 -5.27 15.23
N LYS A 83 -5.50 -5.53 14.49
CA LYS A 83 -5.56 -6.50 13.40
C LYS A 83 -6.35 -5.94 12.23
N GLY A 84 -6.01 -6.37 11.02
CA GLY A 84 -6.70 -6.02 9.80
C GLY A 84 -6.16 -6.83 8.63
N ASN A 85 -6.94 -6.92 7.56
CA ASN A 85 -6.56 -7.62 6.35
C ASN A 85 -6.33 -6.62 5.22
N VAL A 86 -5.29 -6.84 4.44
CA VAL A 86 -4.98 -6.10 3.22
C VAL A 86 -4.92 -7.09 2.08
N THR A 87 -5.73 -6.85 1.05
CA THR A 87 -5.72 -7.65 -0.18
C THR A 87 -5.25 -6.75 -1.32
N VAL A 88 -4.11 -7.08 -1.90
CA VAL A 88 -3.59 -6.41 -3.10
C VAL A 88 -3.79 -7.35 -4.29
N ILE A 89 -4.46 -6.85 -5.32
CA ILE A 89 -4.73 -7.60 -6.54
C ILE A 89 -3.91 -6.97 -7.66
N TRP A 90 -3.13 -7.81 -8.34
CA TRP A 90 -2.42 -7.45 -9.56
C TRP A 90 -3.14 -8.14 -10.71
N ASP A 91 -3.69 -7.35 -11.63
CA ASP A 91 -4.30 -7.87 -12.84
C ASP A 91 -3.40 -7.52 -14.04
N SER A 92 -3.21 -8.48 -14.95
CA SER A 92 -2.41 -8.29 -16.15
C SER A 92 -3.30 -8.50 -17.37
N GLU A 93 -3.30 -7.55 -18.30
CA GLU A 93 -3.87 -7.79 -19.62
C GLU A 93 -3.05 -8.89 -20.33
N VAL A 94 -3.76 -9.89 -20.88
CA VAL A 94 -3.19 -11.06 -21.56
C VAL A 94 -2.87 -10.81 -23.02
#